data_AF-A0A354TGE2-F1
#
_entry.id   AF-A0A354TGE2-F1
#
_cell.length_a   1.000
_cell.length_b   1.000
_cell.length_c   1.000
_cell.angle_alpha   90.00
_cell.angle_beta   90.00
_cell.angle_gamma   90.00
#
_symmetry.space_group_name_H-M   'P 1'
#
loop_
_entity.id
_entity.type
_entity.pdbx_description
1 polymer ?
#
loop_
_entity_poly.entity_id
_entity_poly.type
_entity_poly.pdbx_seq_one_letter_code
_entity_poly.pdbx_strand_id
1 'polypeptide(L)'
;MTSSRHFALCFFGPLLMGALFCGFVVLIWDWLERHRITPLITMPVGCVLVAVATRWFLRNFVSVKCPFCGGKTYEIRGRGNRFMCSVCGKDH
;
A
#
# COMPACT_ATOMS: atom_id res chain seq x y z
N MET A 1 -8.48 8.94 -9.88
CA MET A 1 -7.28 8.13 -10.14
C MET A 1 -7.69 6.99 -11.05
N THR A 2 -6.94 6.68 -12.11
CA THR A 2 -7.27 5.55 -13.00
C THR A 2 -6.93 4.22 -12.32
N SER A 3 -7.60 3.13 -12.74
CA SER A 3 -7.33 1.78 -12.24
C SER A 3 -5.85 1.39 -12.40
N SER A 4 -5.23 1.71 -13.55
CA SER A 4 -3.81 1.46 -13.82
C SER A 4 -2.86 2.18 -12.84
N ARG A 5 -3.15 3.44 -12.49
CA ARG A 5 -2.35 4.19 -11.50
C ARG A 5 -2.54 3.63 -10.10
N HIS A 6 -3.75 3.17 -9.76
CA HIS A 6 -4.04 2.57 -8.46
C HIS A 6 -3.32 1.23 -8.31
N PHE A 7 -3.33 0.40 -9.35
CA PHE A 7 -2.53 -0.83 -9.40
C PHE A 7 -1.04 -0.54 -9.20
N ALA A 8 -0.47 0.41 -9.95
CA ALA A 8 0.93 0.80 -9.79
C ALA A 8 1.21 1.27 -8.35
N LEU A 9 0.33 2.08 -7.77
CA LEU A 9 0.49 2.55 -6.39
C LEU A 9 0.41 1.40 -5.37
N CYS A 10 -0.53 0.46 -5.53
CA CYS A 10 -0.64 -0.71 -4.67
C CYS A 10 0.52 -1.70 -4.80
N PHE A 11 1.24 -1.69 -5.93
CA PHE A 11 2.40 -2.54 -6.16
C PHE A 11 3.70 -1.89 -5.68
N PHE A 12 3.97 -0.65 -6.13
CA PHE A 12 5.21 0.07 -5.81
C PHE A 12 5.18 0.77 -4.45
N GLY A 13 4.01 1.21 -3.99
CA GLY A 13 3.85 1.90 -2.71
C GLY A 13 4.37 1.10 -1.51
N PRO A 14 3.97 -0.18 -1.35
CA PRO A 14 4.49 -1.03 -0.28
C PRO A 14 6.02 -1.20 -0.31
N LEU A 15 6.61 -1.34 -1.50
CA LEU A 15 8.06 -1.45 -1.67
C LEU A 15 8.77 -0.16 -1.27
N LEU A 16 8.26 0.98 -1.73
CA LEU A 16 8.82 2.30 -1.39
C LEU A 16 8.72 2.57 0.12
N MET A 17 7.57 2.30 0.72
CA MET A 17 7.37 2.49 2.17
C MET A 17 8.23 1.53 2.99
N GLY A 18 8.41 0.29 2.53
CA GLY A 18 9.34 -0.66 3.14
C GLY A 18 10.79 -0.18 3.08
N ALA A 19 11.22 0.37 1.94
CA ALA A 19 12.56 0.95 1.80
C ALA A 19 12.77 2.18 2.70
N LEU A 20 11.78 3.07 2.79
CA LEU A 20 11.81 4.21 3.71
C LEU A 20 11.88 3.76 5.17
N PHE A 21 11.14 2.72 5.53
CA PHE A 21 11.21 2.12 6.86
C PHE A 21 12.60 1.56 7.16
N CYS A 22 13.21 0.81 6.24
CA CYS A 22 14.58 0.33 6.40
C CYS A 22 15.57 1.49 6.56
N GLY A 23 15.44 2.56 5.75
CA GLY A 23 16.25 3.77 5.89
C GLY A 23 16.09 4.42 7.27
N PHE A 24 14.86 4.50 7.77
CA PHE A 24 14.58 4.99 9.13
C PHE A 24 15.24 4.13 10.20
N VAL A 25 15.16 2.80 10.09
CA VAL A 25 15.83 1.87 11.02
C VAL A 25 17.35 2.08 11.05
N VAL A 26 17.98 2.36 9.90
CA VAL A 26 19.41 2.72 9.85
C VAL A 26 19.70 4.01 10.62
N LEU A 27 18.85 5.03 10.47
CA LEU A 27 19.02 6.31 11.17
C LEU A 27 18.91 6.18 12.70
N ILE A 28 18.11 5.24 13.18
CA ILE A 28 17.92 4.99 14.62
C ILE A 28 18.72 3.79 15.13
N TRP A 29 19.68 3.27 14.36
CA TRP A 29 20.38 2.02 14.65
C TRP A 29 21.03 2.01 16.04
N ASP A 30 21.82 3.04 16.36
CA ASP A 30 22.50 3.18 17.65
C ASP A 30 21.51 3.26 18.84
N TRP A 31 20.35 3.87 18.62
CA TRP A 31 19.30 3.92 19.62
C TRP A 31 18.68 2.54 19.84
N LEU A 32 18.45 1.75 18.78
CA LEU A 32 17.93 0.40 18.87
C LEU A 32 18.88 -0.55 19.61
N GLU A 33 20.18 -0.48 19.31
CA GLU A 33 21.19 -1.29 19.99
C GLU A 33 21.27 -0.96 21.48
N ARG A 34 21.21 0.32 21.86
CA ARG A 34 21.16 0.75 23.27
C ARG A 34 19.94 0.19 24.02
N HIS A 35 18.82 -0.04 23.32
CA HIS A 35 17.60 -0.63 23.88
C HIS A 35 17.53 -2.16 23.71
N ARG A 36 18.63 -2.81 23.29
CA ARG A 36 18.71 -4.26 23.03
C ARG A 36 17.71 -4.77 21.99
N ILE A 37 17.33 -3.91 21.03
CA ILE A 37 16.46 -4.27 19.91
C ILE A 37 17.36 -4.61 18.72
N THR A 38 17.23 -5.81 18.16
CA THR A 38 18.08 -6.27 17.05
C THR A 38 17.68 -5.61 15.72
N PRO A 39 18.48 -4.68 15.16
CA PRO A 39 18.09 -3.94 13.96
C PRO A 39 17.88 -4.86 12.76
N LEU A 40 18.72 -5.89 12.64
CA LEU A 40 18.65 -6.93 11.61
C LEU A 40 17.33 -7.72 11.59
N ILE A 41 16.64 -7.84 12.73
CA ILE A 41 15.31 -8.49 12.80
C ILE A 41 14.21 -7.45 12.58
N THR A 42 14.37 -6.24 13.12
CA THR A 42 13.36 -5.19 12.96
C THR A 42 13.19 -4.74 11.52
N MET A 43 14.25 -4.71 10.72
CA MET A 43 14.19 -4.36 9.30
C MET A 43 13.24 -5.26 8.50
N PRO A 44 13.45 -6.59 8.40
CA PRO A 44 12.57 -7.45 7.60
C PRO A 44 11.15 -7.52 8.17
N VAL A 45 10.99 -7.66 9.49
CA VAL A 45 9.66 -7.76 10.12
C VAL A 45 8.88 -6.46 9.96
N GLY A 46 9.49 -5.33 10.28
CA GLY A 46 8.87 -4.02 10.13
C GLY A 46 8.60 -3.67 8.68
N CYS A 47 9.50 -4.02 7.75
CA CYS A 47 9.27 -3.83 6.31
C CYS A 47 8.03 -4.60 5.83
N VAL A 48 7.87 -5.87 6.21
CA VAL A 48 6.68 -6.66 5.88
C VAL A 48 5.41 -6.03 6.46
N LEU A 49 5.44 -5.62 7.73
CA LEU A 49 4.30 -4.99 8.39
C LEU A 49 3.92 -3.66 7.71
N VAL A 50 4.90 -2.80 7.42
CA VAL A 50 4.70 -1.53 6.73
C VAL A 50 4.18 -1.75 5.32
N ALA A 51 4.69 -2.75 4.59
CA ALA A 51 4.22 -3.10 3.26
C ALA A 51 2.75 -3.55 3.28
N VAL A 52 2.37 -4.42 4.22
CA VAL A 52 0.98 -4.89 4.37
C VAL A 52 0.06 -3.74 4.77
N ALA A 53 0.46 -2.92 5.75
CA ALA A 53 -0.31 -1.75 6.19
C ALA A 53 -0.48 -0.72 5.07
N THR A 54 0.58 -0.44 4.31
CA THR A 54 0.53 0.45 3.15
C THR A 54 -0.43 -0.07 2.09
N ARG A 55 -0.34 -1.37 1.75
CA ARG A 55 -1.26 -1.97 0.78
C ARG A 55 -2.71 -1.91 1.24
N TRP A 56 -2.97 -2.18 2.52
CA TRP A 56 -4.30 -2.07 3.10
C TRP A 56 -4.82 -0.63 3.05
N PHE A 57 -3.99 0.35 3.42
CA PHE A 57 -4.35 1.77 3.37
C PHE A 57 -4.69 2.21 1.94
N LEU A 58 -3.84 1.86 0.96
CA LEU A 58 -4.06 2.22 -0.43
C LEU A 58 -5.35 1.61 -1.00
N ARG A 59 -5.70 0.38 -0.62
CA ARG A 59 -6.95 -0.27 -1.07
C ARG A 59 -8.21 0.37 -0.48
N ASN A 60 -8.16 0.81 0.78
CA ASN A 60 -9.34 1.31 1.48
C ASN A 60 -9.55 2.82 1.34
N PHE A 61 -8.47 3.61 1.25
CA PHE A 61 -8.54 5.07 1.28
C PHE A 61 -8.31 5.74 -0.08
N VAL A 62 -7.62 5.08 -1.01
CA VAL A 62 -7.37 5.67 -2.33
C VAL A 62 -8.50 5.29 -3.28
N SER A 63 -9.41 6.24 -3.49
CA SER A 63 -10.55 6.05 -4.41
C SER A 63 -10.10 5.95 -5.87
N VAL A 64 -10.56 4.91 -6.56
CA VAL A 64 -10.45 4.78 -8.01
C VAL A 64 -11.63 5.50 -8.65
N LYS A 65 -11.38 6.22 -9.75
CA LYS A 65 -12.41 6.90 -10.55
C LYS A 65 -12.75 6.01 -11.74
N CYS A 66 -14.03 5.90 -12.04
CA CYS A 66 -14.51 5.17 -13.21
C CYS A 66 -14.01 5.84 -14.49
N PRO A 67 -13.42 5.10 -15.45
CA PRO A 67 -12.95 5.64 -16.72
C PRO A 67 -14.10 6.10 -17.63
N PHE A 68 -15.32 5.61 -17.41
CA PHE A 68 -16.48 5.91 -18.25
C PHE A 68 -17.26 7.14 -17.78
N CYS A 69 -17.60 7.21 -16.48
CA CYS A 69 -18.47 8.25 -15.94
C CYS A 69 -17.81 9.13 -14.86
N GLY A 70 -16.55 8.87 -14.50
CA GLY A 70 -15.85 9.60 -13.43
C GLY A 70 -16.35 9.32 -12.01
N GLY A 71 -17.41 8.50 -11.85
CA GLY A 71 -17.97 8.11 -10.56
C GLY A 71 -17.02 7.31 -9.67
N LYS A 72 -17.36 7.19 -8.38
CA LYS A 72 -16.59 6.39 -7.43
C LYS A 72 -16.69 4.90 -7.80
N THR A 73 -15.60 4.18 -7.61
CA THR A 73 -15.54 2.74 -7.84
C THR A 73 -15.06 2.04 -6.58
N TYR A 74 -15.53 0.81 -6.39
CA TYR A 74 -15.14 -0.05 -5.27
C TYR A 74 -14.53 -1.34 -5.79
N GLU A 75 -13.59 -1.90 -5.05
CA GLU A 75 -12.96 -3.16 -5.44
C GLU A 75 -13.94 -4.33 -5.23
N ILE A 76 -14.02 -5.23 -6.22
CA ILE A 76 -14.85 -6.44 -6.13
C ILE A 76 -14.12 -7.46 -5.25
N ARG A 77 -14.74 -7.83 -4.13
CA ARG A 77 -14.19 -8.84 -3.20
C ARG A 77 -13.93 -10.16 -3.95
N GLY A 78 -12.73 -10.71 -3.78
CA GLY A 78 -12.32 -11.99 -4.37
C GLY A 78 -11.88 -11.93 -5.84
N ARG A 79 -12.05 -10.79 -6.53
CA ARG A 79 -11.57 -10.57 -7.92
C ARG A 79 -10.52 -9.49 -7.94
N GLY A 80 -9.39 -9.75 -7.27
CA GLY A 80 -8.34 -8.77 -6.97
C GLY A 80 -8.04 -7.82 -8.13
N ASN A 81 -7.99 -6.53 -7.81
CA ASN A 81 -7.78 -5.42 -8.76
C ASN A 81 -8.88 -5.20 -9.82
N ARG A 82 -10.07 -5.79 -9.68
CA ARG A 82 -11.26 -5.34 -10.43
C ARG A 82 -12.07 -4.34 -9.62
N PHE A 83 -12.50 -3.27 -10.27
CA PHE A 83 -13.30 -2.21 -9.67
C PHE A 83 -14.65 -2.11 -10.37
N MET A 84 -15.72 -2.06 -9.57
CA MET A 84 -17.07 -1.83 -10.06
C MET A 84 -17.47 -0.38 -9.78
N CYS A 85 -18.03 0.31 -10.77
CA CYS A 85 -18.52 1.66 -10.58
C CYS A 85 -19.87 1.68 -9.87
N SER A 86 -20.00 2.49 -8.81
CA SER A 86 -21.26 2.65 -8.08
C SER A 86 -22.31 3.49 -8.83
N VAL A 87 -21.91 4.18 -9.90
CA VAL A 87 -22.79 5.06 -10.68
C VAL A 87 -23.29 4.37 -11.94
N CYS A 88 -22.37 3.84 -12.77
CA CYS A 88 -22.73 3.23 -14.06
C CYS A 88 -22.75 1.69 -14.05
N GLY A 89 -22.39 1.04 -12.93
CA GLY A 89 -22.41 -0.42 -12.79
C GLY A 89 -21.35 -1.18 -13.60
N LYS A 90 -20.54 -0.50 -14.42
CA LYS A 90 -19.49 -1.14 -15.24
C LYS A 90 -18.28 -1.57 -14.41
N ASP A 91 -17.76 -2.76 -14.68
CA ASP A 91 -16.49 -3.26 -14.14
C ASP A 91 -15.29 -2.88 -15.02
N HIS A 92 -14.12 -2.69 -14.41
CA HIS A 92 -12.84 -2.37 -15.06
C HIS A 92 -11.65 -2.61 -14.13
#